data_AF-A0A9P8ALW3-F1
#
_entry.id   AF-A0A9P8ALW3-F1
#
_cell.length_a   1.000
_cell.length_b   1.000
_cell.length_c   1.000
_cell.angle_alpha   90.00
_cell.angle_beta   90.00
_cell.angle_gamma   90.00
#
_symmetry.space_group_name_H-M   'P 1'
#
loop_
_entity.id
_entity.type
_entity.pdbx_description
1 polymer ?
#
loop_
_entity_poly.entity_id
_entity_poly.type
_entity_poly.pdbx_seq_one_letter_code
_entity_poly.pdbx_strand_id
1 'polypeptide(L)' 'PTTKALYEGLWKQPFQNKIADFIWKTIHDVNKGGKYFKHFKPEAQYCACGEIESMDHILHRCEKSGQSKVWKRIGKLW' A
#
# COMPACT_ATOMS: atom_id res chain seq x y z
N PRO A 1 -28.02 -9.16 -1.48
CA PRO A 1 -27.41 -9.73 -2.71
C PRO A 1 -27.85 -11.19 -2.91
N THR A 2 -28.13 -11.62 -4.15
CA THR A 2 -28.44 -13.02 -4.47
C THR A 2 -27.17 -13.87 -4.50
N THR A 3 -27.28 -15.18 -4.24
CA THR A 3 -26.13 -16.12 -4.25
C THR A 3 -25.38 -16.07 -5.58
N LYS A 4 -26.11 -15.98 -6.70
CA LYS A 4 -25.54 -15.80 -8.03
C LYS A 4 -24.68 -14.53 -8.14
N ALA A 5 -25.16 -13.39 -7.62
CA ALA A 5 -24.41 -12.14 -7.65
C ALA A 5 -23.15 -12.19 -6.78
N LEU A 6 -23.20 -12.90 -5.65
CA LEU A 6 -22.01 -13.16 -4.82
C LEU A 6 -20.98 -14.00 -5.58
N TYR A 7 -21.40 -15.09 -6.24
CA TYR A 7 -20.52 -15.93 -7.06
C TYR A 7 -19.90 -15.13 -8.22
N GLU A 8 -20.69 -14.36 -8.96
CA GLU A 8 -20.18 -13.53 -10.05
C GLU A 8 -19.20 -12.46 -9.56
N GLY A 9 -19.41 -11.90 -8.36
CA GLY A 9 -18.50 -10.94 -7.73
C GLY A 9 -17.18 -11.55 -7.25
N LEU A 10 -17.20 -12.82 -6.82
CA LEU A 10 -15.98 -13.56 -6.44
C LEU A 10 -15.15 -13.98 -7.65
N TRP A 11 -15.81 -14.31 -8.77
CA TRP A 11 -15.16 -14.78 -9.99
C TRP A 11 -14.66 -13.65 -10.91
N LYS A 12 -15.37 -12.52 -10.94
CA LYS A 12 -14.86 -11.32 -11.63
C LYS A 12 -13.71 -10.76 -10.83
N GLN A 13 -12.50 -10.74 -11.41
CA GLN A 13 -11.40 -10.00 -10.79
C GLN A 13 -11.76 -8.50 -10.74
N PRO A 14 -12.05 -7.93 -9.56
CA PRO A 14 -12.50 -6.55 -9.47
C PRO A 14 -11.34 -5.57 -9.69
N PHE A 15 -10.10 -6.07 -9.62
CA PHE A 15 -8.88 -5.30 -9.78
C PHE A 15 -8.02 -5.90 -10.88
N GLN A 16 -7.29 -5.05 -11.59
CA GLN A 16 -6.22 -5.52 -12.47
C GLN A 16 -5.16 -6.26 -11.64
N ASN A 17 -4.55 -7.30 -12.20
CA ASN A 17 -3.52 -8.12 -11.52
C ASN A 17 -2.44 -7.30 -10.80
N LYS A 18 -2.00 -6.18 -11.39
CA LYS A 18 -0.99 -5.29 -10.79
C LYS A 18 -1.46 -4.62 -9.50
N ILE A 19 -2.74 -4.25 -9.43
CA ILE A 19 -3.35 -3.65 -8.24
C ILE A 19 -3.52 -4.73 -7.16
N ALA A 20 -3.99 -5.92 -7.54
CA ALA A 20 -4.12 -7.05 -6.61
C ALA A 20 -2.75 -7.45 -6.01
N ASP A 21 -1.71 -7.53 -6.83
CA ASP A 21 -0.33 -7.80 -6.40
C ASP A 21 0.19 -6.72 -5.44
N PHE A 22 -0.03 -5.44 -5.75
CA PHE A 22 0.35 -4.34 -4.86
C PHE A 22 -0.36 -4.41 -3.50
N ILE A 23 -1.67 -4.67 -3.50
CA ILE A 23 -2.46 -4.83 -2.26
C ILE A 23 -1.94 -6.02 -1.46
N TRP A 24 -1.73 -7.17 -2.11
CA TRP A 24 -1.21 -8.38 -1.46
C TRP A 24 0.15 -8.12 -0.82
N LYS A 25 1.09 -7.50 -1.54
CA LYS A 25 2.43 -7.14 -1.03
C LYS A 25 2.36 -6.15 0.14
N THR A 26 1.44 -5.20 0.07
CA THR A 26 1.21 -4.19 1.11
C THR A 26 0.71 -4.81 2.40
N ILE A 27 -0.26 -5.72 2.31
CA ILE A 27 -0.82 -6.43 3.47
C ILE A 27 0.21 -7.36 4.12
N HIS A 28 1.05 -8.01 3.31
CA HIS A 28 2.01 -9.01 3.79
C HIS A 28 3.41 -8.44 4.10
N ASP A 29 3.58 -7.11 4.13
CA ASP A 29 4.88 -6.45 4.43
C ASP A 29 6.02 -6.94 3.50
N VAL A 30 5.68 -7.30 2.25
CA VAL A 30 6.61 -7.83 1.24
C VAL A 30 7.43 -6.72 0.58
N ASN A 31 6.94 -5.49 0.64
CA ASN A 31 7.63 -4.33 0.10
C ASN A 31 8.95 -4.10 0.86
N LYS A 32 10.03 -3.87 0.12
CA LYS A 32 11.35 -3.60 0.69
C LYS A 32 11.35 -2.21 1.33
N GLY A 33 11.40 -2.16 2.65
CA GLY A 33 11.48 -0.94 3.45
C GLY A 33 11.73 -1.30 4.92
N GLY A 34 12.04 -0.31 5.75
CA GLY A 34 12.09 -0.46 7.21
C GLY A 34 12.70 -1.76 7.72
N LYS A 35 11.84 -2.66 8.22
CA LYS A 35 12.21 -3.98 8.78
C LYS A 35 13.11 -4.81 7.87
N TYR A 36 12.89 -4.73 6.55
CA TYR A 36 13.73 -5.43 5.58
C TYR A 36 15.19 -5.02 5.74
N PHE A 37 15.47 -3.71 5.81
CA PHE A 37 16.82 -3.17 5.88
C PHE A 37 17.45 -3.23 7.27
N LYS A 38 16.64 -3.39 8.32
CA LYS A 38 17.05 -3.34 9.75
C LYS A 38 18.36 -4.08 10.07
N HIS A 39 18.58 -5.25 9.47
CA HIS A 39 19.69 -6.14 9.84
C HIS A 39 20.94 -6.00 8.97
N PHE A 40 20.83 -5.49 7.73
CA PHE A 40 21.94 -5.47 6.79
C PHE A 40 22.28 -4.06 6.25
N LYS A 41 21.35 -3.11 6.38
CA LYS A 41 21.53 -1.71 6.00
C LYS A 41 20.68 -0.79 6.89
N PRO A 42 20.99 -0.69 8.20
CA PRO A 42 20.11 -0.02 9.17
C PRO A 42 19.80 1.44 8.81
N GLU A 43 20.70 2.16 8.13
CA GLU A 43 20.47 3.52 7.68
C GLU A 43 19.36 3.63 6.62
N ALA A 44 19.13 2.57 5.84
CA ALA A 44 18.08 2.51 4.82
C ALA A 44 16.70 2.11 5.39
N GLN A 45 16.61 1.84 6.70
CA GLN A 45 15.32 1.51 7.33
C GLN A 45 14.43 2.75 7.52
N TYR A 46 15.00 3.95 7.44
CA TYR A 46 14.31 5.20 7.77
C TYR A 46 13.79 5.90 6.51
N CYS A 47 12.58 6.42 6.62
CA CYS A 47 12.02 7.37 5.65
C CYS A 47 12.76 8.72 5.78
N ALA A 48 12.66 9.56 4.74
CA ALA A 48 13.18 10.94 4.76
C ALA A 48 12.60 11.82 5.88
N CYS A 49 11.49 11.43 6.52
CA CYS A 49 10.96 12.11 7.69
C CYS A 49 11.61 11.69 9.02
N GLY A 50 12.43 10.63 9.03
CA GLY A 50 13.12 10.10 10.20
C GLY A 50 12.43 8.92 10.90
N GLU A 51 11.19 8.57 10.52
CA GLU A 51 10.51 7.38 11.02
C GLU A 51 10.93 6.12 10.28
N ILE A 52 10.72 4.94 10.88
CA ILE A 52 10.94 3.66 10.20
C ILE A 52 9.94 3.53 9.05
N GLU A 53 10.47 3.26 7.86
CA GLU A 53 9.67 3.15 6.66
C GLU A 53 8.77 1.90 6.69
N SER A 54 7.48 2.10 6.44
CA SER A 54 6.49 1.03 6.27
C SER A 54 5.41 1.49 5.29
N MET A 55 4.63 0.56 4.75
CA MET A 55 3.53 0.94 3.86
C MET A 55 2.46 1.78 4.56
N ASP A 56 2.13 1.49 5.83
CA ASP A 56 1.22 2.33 6.61
C ASP A 56 1.78 3.76 6.78
N HIS A 57 3.07 3.86 7.08
CA HIS A 57 3.75 5.14 7.19
C HIS A 57 3.71 5.92 5.86
N ILE A 58 4.20 5.32 4.75
CA ILE A 58 4.32 6.01 3.46
C ILE A 58 2.93 6.41 2.91
N LEU A 59 1.94 5.52 3.01
CA LEU A 59 0.63 5.73 2.39
C LEU A 59 -0.30 6.64 3.19
N HIS A 60 -0.19 6.68 4.52
CA HIS A 60 -1.19 7.34 5.37
C HIS A 60 -0.62 8.43 6.28
N ARG A 61 0.62 8.27 6.78
CA ARG A 61 1.14 9.12 7.87
C ARG A 61 2.22 10.10 7.43
N CYS A 62 3.02 9.74 6.44
CA CYS A 62 4.19 10.50 6.05
C CYS A 62 3.79 11.75 5.28
N GLU A 63 4.13 12.93 5.79
CA GLU A 63 3.94 14.19 5.06
C GLU A 63 4.99 14.36 3.95
N LYS A 64 6.19 13.81 4.14
CA LYS A 64 7.29 13.90 3.17
C LYS A 64 7.13 12.95 1.98
N SER A 65 6.33 11.89 2.09
CA SER A 65 6.09 10.95 0.97
C SER A 65 5.24 11.56 -0.15
N GLY A 66 4.56 12.68 0.12
CA GLY A 66 3.64 13.29 -0.83
C GLY A 66 2.30 12.55 -0.97
N GLN A 67 1.99 11.59 -0.08
CA GLN A 67 0.72 10.85 -0.07
C GLN A 67 -0.52 11.76 -0.10
N SER A 68 -0.46 12.91 0.58
CA SER A 68 -1.53 13.91 0.59
C SER A 68 -1.93 14.40 -0.81
N LYS A 69 -0.96 14.52 -1.74
CA LYS A 69 -1.23 14.91 -3.14
C LYS A 69 -2.01 13.82 -3.87
N VAL A 70 -1.69 12.55 -3.61
CA VAL A 70 -2.36 11.39 -4.21
C VAL A 70 -3.78 11.29 -3.68
N TRP A 71 -3.98 11.34 -2.36
CA TRP A 71 -5.32 11.30 -1.76
C TRP A 71 -6.19 12.48 -2.18
N LYS A 72 -5.62 13.69 -2.29
CA LYS A 72 -6.35 14.86 -2.82
C LYS A 72 -6.82 14.65 -4.26
N ARG A 73 -6.07 13.91 -5.08
CA ARG A 73 -6.49 13.56 -6.46
C ARG A 73 -7.56 12.48 -6.44
N ILE A 74 -7.38 11.45 -5.62
CA ILE A 74 -8.36 10.36 -5.48
C ILE A 74 -9.70 10.88 -4.98
N GLY A 75 -9.71 11.77 -3.98
CA GLY A 75 -10.94 12.37 -3.46
C GLY A 75 -11.71 13.27 -4.45
N LYS A 76 -11.15 13.54 -5.64
CA LYS A 76 -11.88 14.19 -6.74
C LYS A 76 -12.50 13.20 -7.74
N LEU A 77 -12.13 11.92 -7.67
CA LEU A 77 -12.65 10.85 -8.52
C LEU A 77 -13.92 10.22 -7.95
N TRP A 78 -14.15 10.38 -6.65
CA TRP A 78 -15.36 9.98 -5.92
C TRP A 78 -16.34 11.15 -5.87
#